data_AF-A0AAQ5XY56-F1
#
_entry.id   AF-A0AAQ5XY56-F1
#
_cell.length_a   1.000
_cell.length_b   1.000
_cell.length_c   1.000
_cell.angle_alpha   90.00
_cell.angle_beta   90.00
_cell.angle_gamma   90.00
#
_symmetry.space_group_name_H-M   'P 1'
#
loop_
_entity.id
_entity.type
_entity.pdbx_description
1 polymer ?
#
loop_
_entity_poly.entity_id
_entity_poly.type
_entity_poly.pdbx_seq_one_letter_code
_entity_poly.pdbx_strand_id
1 'polypeptide(L)'
;MDCCLTPSCVGNNSTVTRLIYAFFLLLGVGVACIMLMPGMEEQLKKIPGFCEGGRGSSIPGVEGHVNCDVLVGYKAVYRVCFGMAMFFLLFSLLMIKVKSSQDPRAALHNGFWFFKFAAAAAITIGSFFISEGPFTTVWFYVGMAGAFCFILIQLVLLIDFAHSWNESWVEKMEEGNSRCWYAALLSVTALNYLLSLVSLVMFYIYYTHSDGCTENKVFISINMLLCVAASVMSILPHIQESQPRSGLLQSSLVTLYTMYLTWSAMTNEPDRKCNPSLLGIIGLNSTSPAGQDHVVQWWDAQGIVGLILFLMCVLYSSIRNSSNAQVNKLTLTSDESALIEDGPQSDAFEDGSGANRAVDNEKDGVTYSYSFFHFMLFLASLYIMMTLTNWYSPDSNYEAMTSKWPSVWVKISSSWICIALYVWTLVAPLVLVNRDFD
;
A
#
# COMPACT_ATOMS: atom_id res chain seq x y z
N MET A 1 14.23 10.03 31.19
CA MET A 1 13.09 10.72 30.54
C MET A 1 13.50 12.01 29.83
N ASP A 2 14.80 12.24 29.57
CA ASP A 2 15.31 13.49 28.97
C ASP A 2 16.13 13.26 27.70
N CYS A 3 15.64 12.45 26.75
CA CYS A 3 16.29 12.26 25.43
C CYS A 3 15.45 12.77 24.24
N CYS A 4 14.29 13.38 24.47
CA CYS A 4 13.38 13.80 23.39
C CYS A 4 13.42 15.31 23.06
N LEU A 5 14.28 16.10 23.72
CA LEU A 5 14.24 17.57 23.64
C LEU A 5 15.51 18.23 23.07
N THR A 6 16.53 17.49 22.64
CA THR A 6 17.71 18.05 21.97
C THR A 6 17.77 17.67 20.49
N PRO A 7 18.14 18.59 19.57
CA PRO A 7 18.15 18.34 18.11
C PRO A 7 19.21 17.35 17.61
N SER A 8 19.99 16.68 18.47
CA SER A 8 21.32 16.17 18.10
C SER A 8 21.67 14.76 18.60
N CYS A 9 20.73 14.00 19.16
CA CYS A 9 21.05 12.72 19.83
C CYS A 9 20.56 11.45 19.13
N VAL A 10 19.89 11.54 17.98
CA VAL A 10 19.77 10.40 17.06
C VAL A 10 20.77 10.69 15.96
N GLY A 11 21.92 10.00 15.94
CA GLY A 11 22.83 10.15 14.82
C GLY A 11 22.09 9.84 13.51
N ASN A 12 22.45 10.57 12.46
CA ASN A 12 21.76 10.64 11.16
C ASN A 12 21.83 9.30 10.40
N ASN A 13 21.21 8.26 10.95
CA ASN A 13 21.01 7.02 10.24
C ASN A 13 19.74 7.15 9.41
N SER A 14 19.93 7.19 8.09
CA SER A 14 18.87 7.35 7.09
C SER A 14 17.72 6.35 7.25
N THR A 15 18.01 5.15 7.75
CA THR A 15 17.01 4.10 8.01
C THR A 15 16.15 4.41 9.24
N VAL A 16 16.74 4.97 10.30
CA VAL A 16 15.99 5.35 11.51
C VAL A 16 15.00 6.46 11.20
N THR A 17 15.43 7.48 10.45
CA THR A 17 14.54 8.57 10.00
C THR A 17 13.35 8.03 9.20
N ARG A 18 13.59 7.12 8.23
CA ARG A 18 12.51 6.49 7.45
C ARG A 18 11.55 5.69 8.32
N LEU A 19 12.06 4.91 9.28
CA LEU A 19 11.24 4.16 10.23
C LEU A 19 10.39 5.05 11.13
N ILE A 20 10.90 6.20 11.57
CA ILE A 20 10.10 7.16 12.36
C ILE A 20 8.95 7.73 11.52
N TYR A 21 9.19 8.07 10.25
CA TYR A 21 8.12 8.53 9.35
C TYR A 21 7.10 7.43 9.03
N ALA A 22 7.54 6.18 8.86
CA ALA A 22 6.65 5.03 8.73
C ALA A 22 5.79 4.83 9.98
N PHE A 23 6.39 4.88 11.17
CA PHE A 23 5.66 4.83 12.43
C PHE A 23 4.65 5.98 12.56
N PHE A 24 5.02 7.18 12.13
CA PHE A 24 4.13 8.33 12.15
C PHE A 24 2.90 8.13 11.24
N LEU A 25 3.11 7.60 10.03
CA LEU A 25 2.01 7.21 9.14
C LEU A 25 1.11 6.16 9.82
N LEU A 26 1.70 5.12 10.42
CA LEU A 26 0.96 4.06 11.11
C LEU A 26 0.16 4.56 12.32
N LEU A 27 0.67 5.52 13.07
CA LEU A 27 -0.08 6.18 14.15
C LEU A 27 -1.35 6.83 13.60
N GLY A 28 -1.23 7.56 12.48
CA GLY A 28 -2.39 8.18 11.85
C GLY A 28 -3.36 7.18 11.24
N VAL A 29 -2.89 6.05 10.69
CA VAL A 29 -3.76 4.91 10.33
C VAL A 29 -4.49 4.37 11.55
N GLY A 30 -3.80 4.22 12.69
CA GLY A 30 -4.42 3.80 13.95
C GLY A 30 -5.53 4.74 14.40
N VAL A 31 -5.32 6.06 14.32
CA VAL A 31 -6.36 7.06 14.61
C VAL A 31 -7.53 6.94 13.64
N ALA A 32 -7.28 6.78 12.34
CA ALA A 32 -8.35 6.59 11.36
C ALA A 32 -9.17 5.32 11.64
N CYS A 33 -8.51 4.19 11.94
CA CYS A 33 -9.18 2.95 12.35
C CYS A 33 -10.02 3.14 13.62
N ILE A 34 -9.53 3.90 14.60
CA ILE A 34 -10.28 4.22 15.83
C ILE A 34 -11.57 4.99 15.51
N MET A 35 -11.53 5.91 14.52
CA MET A 35 -12.71 6.66 14.07
C MET A 35 -13.76 5.81 13.35
N LEU A 36 -13.38 4.63 12.86
CA LEU A 36 -14.28 3.64 12.25
C LEU A 36 -14.88 2.65 13.25
N MET A 37 -14.39 2.61 14.50
CA MET A 37 -14.87 1.61 15.47
C MET A 37 -16.30 1.92 15.93
N PRO A 38 -17.15 0.88 16.09
CA PRO A 38 -18.50 1.06 16.63
C PRO A 38 -18.43 1.68 18.03
N GLY A 39 -19.22 2.73 18.27
CA GLY A 39 -19.23 3.51 19.51
C GLY A 39 -18.51 4.86 19.47
N MET A 40 -17.61 5.08 18.49
CA MET A 40 -17.02 6.42 18.28
C MET A 40 -18.00 7.40 17.61
N GLU A 41 -19.04 6.87 16.98
CA GLU A 41 -20.06 7.60 16.24
C GLU A 41 -20.76 8.67 17.09
N GLU A 42 -21.09 8.37 18.36
CA GLU A 42 -21.73 9.34 19.26
C GLU A 42 -20.88 10.57 19.53
N GLN A 43 -19.55 10.41 19.54
CA GLN A 43 -18.63 11.54 19.71
C GLN A 43 -18.46 12.32 18.40
N LEU A 44 -18.38 11.60 17.27
CA LEU A 44 -18.23 12.23 15.95
C LEU A 44 -19.49 12.98 15.51
N LYS A 45 -20.69 12.50 15.90
CA LYS A 45 -21.98 13.19 15.68
C LYS A 45 -22.06 14.57 16.34
N LYS A 46 -21.23 14.84 17.37
CA LYS A 46 -21.19 16.16 18.04
C LYS A 46 -20.43 17.20 17.21
N ILE A 47 -19.70 16.79 16.17
CA ILE A 47 -18.97 17.72 15.30
C ILE A 47 -19.98 18.33 14.31
N PRO A 48 -20.14 19.67 14.31
CA PRO A 48 -21.07 20.34 13.38
C PRO A 48 -20.67 20.07 11.93
N GLY A 49 -21.65 19.93 11.03
CA GLY A 49 -21.46 19.51 9.64
C GLY A 49 -21.64 18.01 9.39
N PHE A 50 -21.17 17.11 10.25
CA PHE A 50 -21.08 15.66 9.92
C PHE A 50 -22.44 14.95 9.73
N CYS A 51 -23.49 15.41 10.43
CA CYS A 51 -24.87 14.87 10.36
C CYS A 51 -25.97 15.90 10.12
N GLU A 52 -25.66 17.18 9.89
CA GLU A 52 -26.70 18.23 9.80
C GLU A 52 -27.59 18.08 8.55
N GLY A 53 -27.09 17.45 7.48
CA GLY A 53 -27.86 17.14 6.27
C GLY A 53 -28.89 16.00 6.42
N GLY A 54 -28.86 15.24 7.52
CA GLY A 54 -29.82 14.15 7.79
C GLY A 54 -31.05 14.58 8.59
N ARG A 55 -31.11 15.84 9.06
CA ARG A 55 -32.19 16.32 9.94
C ARG A 55 -33.26 17.15 9.22
N GLY A 56 -33.30 17.13 7.89
CA GLY A 56 -34.34 17.86 7.16
C GLY A 56 -34.21 17.83 5.65
N SER A 57 -34.58 16.73 5.01
CA SER A 57 -35.32 16.86 3.75
C SER A 57 -36.75 17.24 4.11
N SER A 58 -37.04 18.54 4.14
CA SER A 58 -38.39 19.09 4.29
C SER A 58 -39.21 18.89 3.00
N ILE A 59 -39.36 17.63 2.59
CA ILE A 59 -40.38 17.19 1.63
C ILE A 59 -41.41 16.41 2.44
N PRO A 60 -42.65 16.92 2.59
CA PRO A 60 -43.68 16.20 3.33
C PRO A 60 -44.03 14.90 2.57
N GLY A 61 -43.70 13.74 3.15
CA GLY A 61 -44.10 12.43 2.66
C GLY A 61 -42.99 11.46 2.24
N VAL A 62 -41.71 11.82 2.36
CA VAL A 62 -40.58 10.90 2.09
C VAL A 62 -39.67 10.82 3.32
N GLU A 63 -39.87 9.80 4.15
CA GLU A 63 -38.96 9.45 5.26
C GLU A 63 -37.74 8.68 4.69
N GLY A 64 -36.74 9.41 4.19
CA GLY A 64 -35.43 8.84 3.89
C GLY A 64 -34.62 8.68 5.16
N HIS A 65 -34.61 7.49 5.76
CA HIS A 65 -33.71 7.16 6.87
C HIS A 65 -32.27 6.99 6.35
N VAL A 66 -31.50 8.08 6.28
CA VAL A 66 -30.06 8.00 6.01
C VAL A 66 -29.34 7.56 7.28
N ASN A 67 -28.64 6.43 7.23
CA ASN A 67 -27.79 5.93 8.32
C ASN A 67 -26.58 6.86 8.52
N CYS A 68 -26.76 7.92 9.30
CA CYS A 68 -25.70 8.89 9.58
C CYS A 68 -24.50 8.25 10.28
N ASP A 69 -24.75 7.17 11.01
CA ASP A 69 -23.82 6.44 11.88
C ASP A 69 -22.56 5.98 11.13
N VAL A 70 -22.75 5.31 9.99
CA VAL A 70 -21.65 4.83 9.14
C VAL A 70 -21.01 5.97 8.33
N LEU A 71 -21.83 6.91 7.88
CA LEU A 71 -21.38 8.02 7.04
C LEU A 71 -20.41 8.95 7.79
N VAL A 72 -20.67 9.17 9.08
CA VAL A 72 -19.84 10.01 9.96
C VAL A 72 -18.44 9.43 10.13
N GLY A 73 -18.32 8.11 10.33
CA GLY A 73 -17.02 7.43 10.44
C GLY A 73 -16.18 7.58 9.17
N TYR A 74 -16.77 7.36 8.00
CA TYR A 74 -16.04 7.51 6.73
C TYR A 74 -15.64 8.96 6.47
N LYS A 75 -16.53 9.92 6.73
CA LYS A 75 -16.19 11.35 6.64
C LYS A 75 -15.00 11.69 7.54
N ALA A 76 -14.94 11.14 8.75
CA ALA A 76 -13.85 11.39 9.69
C ALA A 76 -12.51 10.84 9.17
N VAL A 77 -12.54 9.64 8.58
CA VAL A 77 -11.37 9.02 7.92
C VAL A 77 -10.87 9.89 6.78
N TYR A 78 -11.75 10.40 5.92
CA TYR A 78 -11.37 11.33 4.85
C TYR A 78 -10.63 12.56 5.39
N ARG A 79 -11.08 13.14 6.51
CA ARG A 79 -10.41 14.30 7.15
C ARG A 79 -9.03 13.93 7.69
N VAL A 80 -8.92 12.85 8.45
CA VAL A 80 -7.64 12.41 9.04
C VAL A 80 -6.62 12.06 7.95
N CYS A 81 -7.03 11.27 6.96
CA CYS A 81 -6.16 10.88 5.85
C CYS A 81 -5.79 12.06 4.97
N PHE A 82 -6.69 13.02 4.74
CA PHE A 82 -6.35 14.28 4.07
C PHE A 82 -5.29 15.05 4.85
N GLY A 83 -5.42 15.18 6.17
CA GLY A 83 -4.42 15.87 7.00
C GLY A 83 -3.03 15.25 6.90
N MET A 84 -2.96 13.92 6.97
CA MET A 84 -1.71 13.17 6.76
C MET A 84 -1.15 13.37 5.36
N ALA A 85 -2.00 13.23 4.33
CA ALA A 85 -1.59 13.39 2.94
C ALA A 85 -1.00 14.79 2.71
N MET A 86 -1.66 15.85 3.18
CA MET A 86 -1.16 17.22 3.03
C MET A 86 0.15 17.45 3.77
N PHE A 87 0.33 16.86 4.95
CA PHE A 87 1.60 16.92 5.67
C PHE A 87 2.75 16.30 4.86
N PHE A 88 2.57 15.08 4.36
CA PHE A 88 3.60 14.39 3.58
C PHE A 88 3.83 15.06 2.22
N LEU A 89 2.78 15.59 1.58
CA LEU A 89 2.91 16.36 0.35
C LEU A 89 3.74 17.63 0.57
N LEU A 90 3.45 18.38 1.64
CA LEU A 90 4.23 19.57 2.00
C LEU A 90 5.70 19.21 2.24
N PHE A 91 5.98 18.14 2.98
CA PHE A 91 7.35 17.67 3.20
C PHE A 91 8.04 17.22 1.92
N SER A 92 7.31 16.55 1.02
CA SER A 92 7.83 16.17 -0.29
C SER A 92 8.27 17.38 -1.10
N LEU A 93 7.47 18.46 -1.11
CA LEU A 93 7.78 19.71 -1.79
C LEU A 93 8.96 20.45 -1.15
N LEU A 94 9.05 20.48 0.19
CA LEU A 94 10.15 21.12 0.91
C LEU A 94 11.51 20.43 0.65
N MET A 95 11.48 19.11 0.43
CA MET A 95 12.67 18.28 0.27
C MET A 95 13.12 18.11 -1.20
N ILE A 96 12.57 18.89 -2.13
CA ILE A 96 12.99 18.85 -3.55
C ILE A 96 14.46 19.27 -3.67
N LYS A 97 15.25 18.45 -4.40
CA LYS A 97 16.68 18.69 -4.70
C LYS A 97 17.54 18.88 -3.45
N VAL A 98 17.31 18.11 -2.39
CA VAL A 98 18.27 17.94 -1.29
C VAL A 98 19.28 16.88 -1.72
N LYS A 99 20.56 17.23 -1.73
CA LYS A 99 21.63 16.35 -2.28
C LYS A 99 22.55 15.77 -1.20
N SER A 100 22.67 16.43 -0.04
CA SER A 100 23.54 16.00 1.07
C SER A 100 22.88 16.25 2.42
N SER A 101 23.27 15.50 3.45
CA SER A 101 22.83 15.73 4.84
C SER A 101 23.30 17.08 5.42
N GLN A 102 24.26 17.74 4.77
CA GLN A 102 24.74 19.07 5.16
C GLN A 102 23.79 20.21 4.75
N ASP A 103 22.84 19.95 3.86
CA ASP A 103 21.82 20.93 3.51
C ASP A 103 21.01 21.30 4.78
N PRO A 104 20.74 22.59 5.07
CA PRO A 104 19.93 22.97 6.23
C PRO A 104 18.53 22.32 6.25
N ARG A 105 18.00 21.98 5.07
CA ARG A 105 16.74 21.27 4.88
C ARG A 105 16.83 19.80 5.32
N ALA A 106 17.99 19.16 5.21
CA ALA A 106 18.22 17.81 5.71
C ALA A 106 18.16 17.75 7.24
N ALA A 107 18.58 18.81 7.94
CA ALA A 107 18.37 18.92 9.39
C ALA A 107 16.88 18.94 9.76
N LEU A 108 16.04 19.57 8.93
CA LEU A 108 14.59 19.48 9.09
C LEU A 108 14.08 18.06 8.82
N HIS A 109 14.61 17.32 7.84
CA HIS A 109 14.20 15.93 7.55
C HIS A 109 14.60 14.93 8.65
N ASN A 110 15.83 15.00 9.14
CA ASN A 110 16.37 14.06 10.13
C ASN A 110 16.07 14.43 11.59
N GLY A 111 15.70 15.69 11.86
CA GLY A 111 15.50 16.22 13.22
C GLY A 111 14.12 16.80 13.50
N PHE A 112 14.04 17.65 14.54
CA PHE A 112 12.85 18.44 14.92
C PHE A 112 11.52 17.65 15.02
N TRP A 113 11.58 16.41 15.50
CA TRP A 113 10.44 15.50 15.57
C TRP A 113 9.22 16.10 16.26
N PHE A 114 9.38 16.69 17.46
CA PHE A 114 8.28 17.30 18.21
C PHE A 114 7.48 18.32 17.39
N PHE A 115 8.17 19.24 16.70
CA PHE A 115 7.52 20.26 15.87
C PHE A 115 6.81 19.65 14.66
N LYS A 116 7.34 18.57 14.07
CA LYS A 116 6.66 17.84 12.99
C LYS A 116 5.37 17.19 13.47
N PHE A 117 5.41 16.50 14.60
CA PHE A 117 4.21 15.89 15.19
C PHE A 117 3.15 16.95 15.49
N ALA A 118 3.55 18.08 16.08
CA ALA A 118 2.65 19.20 16.35
C ALA A 118 2.05 19.78 15.06
N ALA A 119 2.87 20.01 14.02
CA ALA A 119 2.42 20.52 12.74
C ALA A 119 1.43 19.56 12.06
N ALA A 120 1.74 18.26 12.05
CA ALA A 120 0.87 17.27 11.43
C ALA A 120 -0.46 17.11 12.18
N ALA A 121 -0.43 17.14 13.52
CA ALA A 121 -1.63 17.17 14.35
C ALA A 121 -2.47 18.43 14.07
N ALA A 122 -1.84 19.60 13.95
CA ALA A 122 -2.51 20.86 13.64
C ALA A 122 -3.17 20.84 12.25
N ILE A 123 -2.49 20.33 11.22
CA ILE A 123 -3.06 20.15 9.87
C ILE A 123 -4.25 19.19 9.91
N THR A 124 -4.12 18.09 10.66
CA THR A 124 -5.18 17.09 10.82
C THR A 124 -6.41 17.68 11.52
N ILE A 125 -6.22 18.38 12.65
CA ILE A 125 -7.31 19.07 13.36
C ILE A 125 -7.93 20.15 12.46
N GLY A 126 -7.10 20.91 11.74
CA GLY A 126 -7.52 21.91 10.77
C GLY A 126 -8.45 21.36 9.69
N SER A 127 -8.24 20.11 9.26
CA SER A 127 -9.08 19.47 8.25
C SER A 127 -10.54 19.27 8.67
N PHE A 128 -10.81 19.14 9.98
CA PHE A 128 -12.17 18.98 10.49
C PHE A 128 -13.01 20.26 10.38
N PHE A 129 -12.37 21.43 10.21
CA PHE A 129 -13.06 22.70 10.02
C PHE A 129 -13.46 22.99 8.57
N ILE A 130 -13.08 22.14 7.63
CA ILE A 130 -13.45 22.30 6.22
C ILE A 130 -14.93 21.94 6.05
N SER A 131 -15.71 22.80 5.40
CA SER A 131 -17.13 22.55 5.10
C SER A 131 -17.33 21.26 4.28
N GLU A 132 -18.49 20.62 4.41
CA GLU A 132 -18.76 19.31 3.79
C GLU A 132 -18.81 19.37 2.25
N GLY A 133 -19.56 20.32 1.69
CA GLY A 133 -19.65 20.63 0.26
C GLY A 133 -19.27 19.51 -0.72
N PRO A 134 -18.46 19.80 -1.76
CA PRO A 134 -17.95 18.79 -2.68
C PRO A 134 -16.69 18.07 -2.17
N PHE A 135 -16.29 18.28 -0.91
CA PHE A 135 -14.97 17.85 -0.41
C PHE A 135 -14.78 16.34 -0.54
N THR A 136 -15.71 15.55 0.02
CA THR A 136 -15.59 14.09 0.04
C THR A 136 -15.61 13.50 -1.36
N THR A 137 -16.45 14.04 -2.27
CA THR A 137 -16.51 13.60 -3.66
C THR A 137 -15.22 13.92 -4.42
N VAL A 138 -14.66 15.12 -4.27
CA VAL A 138 -13.38 15.47 -4.92
C VAL A 138 -12.25 14.59 -4.37
N TRP A 139 -12.17 14.43 -3.05
CA TRP A 139 -11.15 13.61 -2.41
C TRP A 139 -11.33 12.11 -2.66
N PHE A 140 -12.53 11.64 -2.98
CA PHE A 140 -12.73 10.28 -3.46
C PHE A 140 -12.01 10.07 -4.80
N TYR A 141 -12.14 10.98 -5.77
CA TYR A 141 -11.42 10.86 -7.05
C TYR A 141 -9.90 11.03 -6.90
N VAL A 142 -9.46 12.02 -6.13
CA VAL A 142 -8.03 12.21 -5.83
C VAL A 142 -7.46 10.99 -5.10
N GLY A 143 -8.22 10.46 -4.14
CA GLY A 143 -7.90 9.26 -3.38
C GLY A 143 -7.77 8.03 -4.26
N MET A 144 -8.73 7.80 -5.18
CA MET A 144 -8.65 6.69 -6.14
C MET A 144 -7.42 6.78 -7.02
N ALA A 145 -7.13 7.96 -7.58
CA ALA A 145 -5.94 8.16 -8.42
C ALA A 145 -4.64 7.93 -7.62
N GLY A 146 -4.55 8.50 -6.41
CA GLY A 146 -3.40 8.31 -5.53
C GLY A 146 -3.23 6.86 -5.07
N ALA A 147 -4.32 6.19 -4.75
CA ALA A 147 -4.34 4.78 -4.36
C ALA A 147 -3.90 3.87 -5.52
N PHE A 148 -4.33 4.15 -6.75
CA PHE A 148 -3.83 3.45 -7.94
C PHE A 148 -2.31 3.60 -8.08
N CYS A 149 -1.78 4.82 -7.99
CA CYS A 149 -0.34 5.06 -8.04
C CYS A 149 0.40 4.33 -6.90
N PHE A 150 -0.14 4.34 -5.68
CA PHE A 150 0.44 3.61 -4.57
C PHE A 150 0.42 2.09 -4.78
N ILE A 151 -0.69 1.54 -5.32
CA ILE A 151 -0.76 0.13 -5.69
C ILE A 151 0.38 -0.19 -6.66
N LEU A 152 0.61 0.61 -7.70
CA LEU A 152 1.73 0.38 -8.63
C LEU A 152 3.11 0.37 -7.93
N ILE A 153 3.35 1.29 -6.99
CA ILE A 153 4.58 1.28 -6.18
C ILE A 153 4.66 0.00 -5.33
N GLN A 154 3.54 -0.39 -4.70
CA GLN A 154 3.43 -1.61 -3.92
C GLN A 154 3.71 -2.86 -4.79
N LEU A 155 3.27 -2.89 -6.06
CA LEU A 155 3.57 -3.98 -7.01
C LEU A 155 5.07 -4.12 -7.23
N VAL A 156 5.75 -3.01 -7.52
CA VAL A 156 7.18 -2.99 -7.78
C VAL A 156 7.94 -3.48 -6.55
N LEU A 157 7.61 -2.96 -5.37
CA LEU A 157 8.23 -3.37 -4.11
C LEU A 157 7.96 -4.85 -3.78
N LEU A 158 6.78 -5.38 -4.12
CA LEU A 158 6.45 -6.79 -3.90
C LEU A 158 7.23 -7.72 -4.83
N ILE A 159 7.33 -7.38 -6.12
CA ILE A 159 8.12 -8.16 -7.10
C ILE A 159 9.58 -8.20 -6.67
N ASP A 160 10.12 -7.04 -6.30
CA ASP A 160 11.48 -6.87 -5.83
C ASP A 160 11.76 -7.61 -4.50
N PHE A 161 10.79 -7.61 -3.58
CA PHE A 161 10.82 -8.46 -2.39
C PHE A 161 10.83 -9.96 -2.75
N ALA A 162 10.00 -10.37 -3.70
CA ALA A 162 9.95 -11.77 -4.14
C ALA A 162 11.28 -12.21 -4.79
N HIS A 163 11.90 -11.34 -5.59
CA HIS A 163 13.22 -11.59 -6.16
C HIS A 163 14.29 -11.71 -5.08
N SER A 164 14.36 -10.73 -4.17
CA SER A 164 15.32 -10.71 -3.05
C SER A 164 15.17 -11.93 -2.13
N TRP A 165 13.92 -12.37 -1.86
CA TRP A 165 13.67 -13.57 -1.07
C TRP A 165 14.19 -14.81 -1.78
N ASN A 166 13.80 -15.01 -3.05
CA ASN A 166 14.23 -16.17 -3.82
C ASN A 166 15.76 -16.26 -3.90
N GLU A 167 16.42 -15.15 -4.22
CA GLU A 167 17.87 -15.04 -4.26
C GLU A 167 18.52 -15.44 -2.92
N SER A 168 18.07 -14.89 -1.80
CA SER A 168 18.61 -15.23 -0.47
C SER A 168 18.43 -16.70 -0.12
N TRP A 169 17.33 -17.33 -0.53
CA TRP A 169 17.08 -18.75 -0.23
C TRP A 169 17.81 -19.69 -1.18
N VAL A 170 17.97 -19.32 -2.44
CA VAL A 170 18.78 -20.05 -3.43
C VAL A 170 20.25 -20.01 -3.04
N GLU A 171 20.79 -18.85 -2.65
CA GLU A 171 22.16 -18.71 -2.16
C GLU A 171 22.41 -19.60 -0.93
N LYS A 172 21.51 -19.56 0.07
CA LYS A 172 21.60 -20.44 1.25
C LYS A 172 21.43 -21.93 0.95
N MET A 173 20.75 -22.27 -0.14
CA MET A 173 20.65 -23.64 -0.62
C MET A 173 21.96 -24.10 -1.27
N GLU A 174 22.65 -23.22 -1.99
CA GLU A 174 23.93 -23.51 -2.65
C GLU A 174 25.10 -23.58 -1.65
N GLU A 175 25.17 -22.64 -0.70
CA GLU A 175 26.28 -22.52 0.25
C GLU A 175 26.05 -23.24 1.59
N GLY A 176 24.79 -23.47 1.96
CA GLY A 176 24.40 -23.99 3.26
C GLY A 176 23.93 -25.44 3.26
N ASN A 177 22.98 -25.76 4.14
CA ASN A 177 22.34 -27.08 4.16
C ASN A 177 21.32 -27.19 3.02
N SER A 178 21.80 -27.63 1.85
CA SER A 178 21.04 -27.69 0.61
C SER A 178 19.69 -28.38 0.72
N ARG A 179 19.59 -29.49 1.48
CA ARG A 179 18.33 -30.25 1.62
C ARG A 179 17.25 -29.50 2.40
N CYS A 180 17.63 -28.77 3.46
CA CYS A 180 16.67 -28.03 4.28
C CYS A 180 16.12 -26.82 3.53
N TRP A 181 17.01 -26.03 2.91
CA TRP A 181 16.61 -24.84 2.14
C TRP A 181 15.84 -25.19 0.88
N TYR A 182 16.20 -26.28 0.19
CA TYR A 182 15.41 -26.81 -0.92
C TYR A 182 13.99 -27.22 -0.48
N ALA A 183 13.88 -27.95 0.64
CA ALA A 183 12.57 -28.33 1.18
C ALA A 183 11.73 -27.10 1.61
N ALA A 184 12.36 -26.09 2.22
CA ALA A 184 11.70 -24.84 2.59
C ALA A 184 11.20 -24.08 1.36
N LEU A 185 12.05 -23.91 0.34
CA LEU A 185 11.70 -23.26 -0.92
C LEU A 185 10.51 -23.94 -1.58
N LEU A 186 10.58 -25.27 -1.76
CA LEU A 186 9.51 -26.06 -2.36
C LEU A 186 8.22 -25.97 -1.54
N SER A 187 8.30 -26.01 -0.21
CA SER A 187 7.14 -25.94 0.68
C SER A 187 6.41 -24.60 0.57
N VAL A 188 7.14 -23.49 0.56
CA VAL A 188 6.53 -22.15 0.43
C VAL A 188 5.93 -21.96 -0.96
N THR A 189 6.63 -22.38 -2.01
CA THR A 189 6.10 -22.33 -3.38
C THR A 189 4.83 -23.16 -3.54
N ALA A 190 4.82 -24.40 -3.01
CA ALA A 190 3.65 -25.27 -3.06
C ALA A 190 2.46 -24.67 -2.27
N LEU A 191 2.71 -24.10 -1.10
CA LEU A 191 1.69 -23.44 -0.28
C LEU A 191 1.05 -22.25 -1.02
N ASN A 192 1.86 -21.41 -1.66
CA ASN A 192 1.37 -20.25 -2.42
C ASN A 192 0.48 -20.66 -3.59
N TYR A 193 0.88 -21.68 -4.37
CA TYR A 193 0.05 -22.19 -5.46
C TYR A 193 -1.22 -22.88 -4.95
N LEU A 194 -1.14 -23.63 -3.85
CA LEU A 194 -2.31 -24.25 -3.23
C LEU A 194 -3.31 -23.18 -2.78
N LEU A 195 -2.86 -22.14 -2.10
CA LEU A 195 -3.71 -21.04 -1.67
C LEU A 195 -4.32 -20.29 -2.87
N SER A 196 -3.55 -20.10 -3.94
CA SER A 196 -4.04 -19.50 -5.18
C SER A 196 -5.13 -20.35 -5.84
N LEU A 197 -4.96 -21.68 -5.87
CA LEU A 197 -5.95 -22.61 -6.40
C LEU A 197 -7.24 -22.63 -5.56
N VAL A 198 -7.11 -22.65 -4.22
CA VAL A 198 -8.26 -22.58 -3.32
C VAL A 198 -9.02 -21.26 -3.55
N SER A 199 -8.30 -20.14 -3.67
CA SER A 199 -8.88 -18.83 -3.95
C SER A 199 -9.64 -18.83 -5.27
N LEU A 200 -9.05 -19.40 -6.34
CA LEU A 200 -9.69 -19.55 -7.64
C LEU A 200 -11.01 -20.32 -7.57
N VAL A 201 -11.03 -21.46 -6.86
CA VAL A 201 -12.25 -22.26 -6.68
C VAL A 201 -13.31 -21.46 -5.91
N MET A 202 -12.92 -20.76 -4.85
CA MET A 202 -13.83 -19.91 -4.09
C MET A 202 -14.40 -18.77 -4.96
N PHE A 203 -13.60 -18.18 -5.85
CA PHE A 203 -14.08 -17.11 -6.74
C PHE A 203 -15.19 -17.60 -7.66
N TYR A 204 -15.03 -18.76 -8.29
CA TYR A 204 -16.07 -19.32 -9.16
C TYR A 204 -17.32 -19.72 -8.38
N ILE A 205 -17.21 -20.23 -7.15
CA ILE A 205 -18.36 -20.65 -6.35
C ILE A 205 -19.18 -19.45 -5.85
N TYR A 206 -18.51 -18.40 -5.35
CA TYR A 206 -19.19 -17.31 -4.64
C TYR A 206 -19.40 -16.04 -5.47
N TYR A 207 -18.48 -15.71 -6.38
CA TYR A 207 -18.53 -14.46 -7.15
C TYR A 207 -19.03 -14.65 -8.58
N THR A 208 -19.43 -15.87 -8.96
CA THR A 208 -20.02 -16.18 -10.27
C THR A 208 -21.31 -16.98 -10.14
N HIS A 209 -22.24 -16.77 -11.07
CA HIS A 209 -23.50 -17.52 -11.17
C HIS A 209 -23.71 -18.01 -12.61
N SER A 210 -24.46 -19.09 -12.83
CA SER A 210 -24.81 -19.55 -14.19
C SER A 210 -25.48 -18.43 -15.00
N ASP A 211 -26.44 -17.75 -14.38
CA ASP A 211 -27.24 -16.67 -14.97
C ASP A 211 -26.73 -15.30 -14.49
N GLY A 212 -25.73 -14.76 -15.19
CA GLY A 212 -25.15 -13.43 -14.94
C GLY A 212 -23.68 -13.44 -14.49
N CYS A 213 -23.25 -12.33 -13.88
CA CYS A 213 -21.89 -12.08 -13.37
C CYS A 213 -20.78 -12.36 -14.39
N THR A 214 -21.03 -12.05 -15.67
CA THR A 214 -20.11 -12.33 -16.77
C THR A 214 -18.78 -11.61 -16.59
N GLU A 215 -18.78 -10.38 -16.07
CA GLU A 215 -17.57 -9.59 -15.83
C GLU A 215 -16.63 -10.30 -14.84
N ASN A 216 -17.15 -10.76 -13.69
CA ASN A 216 -16.37 -11.54 -12.74
C ASN A 216 -15.79 -12.81 -13.37
N LYS A 217 -16.59 -13.56 -14.16
CA LYS A 217 -16.10 -14.75 -14.87
C LYS A 217 -14.93 -14.43 -15.80
N VAL A 218 -15.04 -13.33 -16.54
CA VAL A 218 -13.99 -12.86 -17.47
C VAL A 218 -12.74 -12.45 -16.71
N PHE A 219 -12.86 -11.66 -15.64
CA PHE A 219 -11.70 -11.23 -14.84
C PHE A 219 -10.96 -12.41 -14.21
N ILE A 220 -11.68 -13.35 -13.60
CA ILE A 220 -11.09 -14.56 -13.00
C ILE A 220 -10.37 -15.37 -14.08
N SER A 221 -11.00 -15.58 -15.24
CA SER A 221 -10.44 -16.38 -16.34
C SER A 221 -9.17 -15.77 -16.92
N ILE A 222 -9.17 -14.46 -17.18
CA ILE A 222 -8.00 -13.76 -17.73
C ILE A 222 -6.84 -13.81 -16.72
N ASN A 223 -7.08 -13.48 -15.45
CA ASN A 223 -6.02 -13.47 -14.45
C ASN A 223 -5.44 -14.87 -14.21
N MET A 224 -6.28 -15.90 -14.20
CA MET A 224 -5.83 -17.29 -14.14
C MET A 224 -4.90 -17.62 -15.32
N LEU A 225 -5.31 -17.30 -16.54
CA LEU A 225 -4.52 -17.59 -17.75
C LEU A 225 -3.17 -16.86 -17.71
N LEU A 226 -3.17 -15.59 -17.33
CA LEU A 226 -1.96 -14.78 -17.21
C LEU A 226 -1.01 -15.31 -16.13
N CYS A 227 -1.52 -15.73 -14.97
CA CYS A 227 -0.70 -16.33 -13.90
C CYS A 227 -0.09 -17.68 -14.31
N VAL A 228 -0.84 -18.52 -15.03
CA VAL A 228 -0.33 -19.79 -15.56
C VAL A 228 0.78 -19.51 -16.58
N ALA A 229 0.54 -18.58 -17.53
CA ALA A 229 1.56 -18.19 -18.50
C ALA A 229 2.84 -17.65 -17.82
N ALA A 230 2.70 -16.77 -16.83
CA ALA A 230 3.81 -16.23 -16.05
C ALA A 230 4.61 -17.34 -15.31
N SER A 231 3.90 -18.33 -14.76
CA SER A 231 4.54 -19.48 -14.08
C SER A 231 5.25 -20.43 -15.06
N VAL A 232 4.73 -20.59 -16.29
CA VAL A 232 5.41 -21.37 -17.33
C VAL A 232 6.65 -20.65 -17.84
N MET A 233 6.58 -19.32 -18.00
CA MET A 233 7.74 -18.53 -18.42
C MET A 233 8.87 -18.56 -17.37
N SER A 234 8.56 -18.56 -16.07
CA SER A 234 9.58 -18.58 -15.02
C SER A 234 10.43 -19.87 -14.96
N ILE A 235 9.97 -20.96 -15.59
CA ILE A 235 10.68 -22.25 -15.65
C ILE A 235 11.28 -22.56 -17.03
N LEU A 236 11.08 -21.69 -18.02
CA LEU A 236 11.57 -21.96 -19.36
C LEU A 236 13.10 -21.95 -19.37
N PRO A 237 13.79 -23.00 -19.88
CA PRO A 237 15.25 -23.08 -19.82
C PRO A 237 15.95 -21.87 -20.42
N HIS A 238 15.41 -21.34 -21.52
CA HIS A 238 15.96 -20.15 -22.19
C HIS A 238 15.93 -18.89 -21.30
N ILE A 239 14.91 -18.73 -20.45
CA ILE A 239 14.83 -17.62 -19.48
C ILE A 239 15.78 -17.87 -18.31
N GLN A 240 15.89 -19.12 -17.83
CA GLN A 240 16.78 -19.47 -16.73
C GLN A 240 18.26 -19.35 -17.10
N GLU A 241 18.62 -19.58 -18.37
CA GLU A 241 19.99 -19.37 -18.86
C GLU A 241 20.42 -17.90 -18.78
N SER A 242 19.53 -16.95 -19.05
CA SER A 242 19.82 -15.51 -18.97
C SER A 242 19.55 -14.91 -17.60
N GLN A 243 18.74 -15.57 -16.76
CA GLN A 243 18.53 -15.17 -15.38
C GLN A 243 18.47 -16.41 -14.48
N PRO A 244 19.63 -16.92 -14.03
CA PRO A 244 19.74 -18.17 -13.25
C PRO A 244 19.05 -18.08 -11.88
N ARG A 245 18.83 -16.86 -11.37
CA ARG A 245 18.10 -16.59 -10.12
C ARG A 245 16.58 -16.45 -10.32
N SER A 246 16.06 -16.71 -11.52
CA SER A 246 14.61 -16.83 -11.77
C SER A 246 14.09 -18.13 -11.17
N GLY A 247 13.05 -18.04 -10.35
CA GLY A 247 12.54 -19.19 -9.59
C GLY A 247 11.03 -19.24 -9.48
N LEU A 248 10.51 -20.45 -9.24
CA LEU A 248 9.08 -20.71 -9.11
C LEU A 248 8.46 -20.04 -7.86
N LEU A 249 9.28 -19.71 -6.85
CA LEU A 249 8.84 -18.95 -5.68
C LEU A 249 8.33 -17.55 -6.08
N GLN A 250 9.05 -16.84 -6.94
CA GLN A 250 8.68 -15.49 -7.39
C GLN A 250 7.32 -15.53 -8.12
N SER A 251 7.16 -16.43 -9.09
CA SER A 251 5.89 -16.59 -9.83
C SER A 251 4.73 -17.01 -8.93
N SER A 252 4.98 -17.83 -7.90
CA SER A 252 3.96 -18.24 -6.94
C SER A 252 3.45 -17.08 -6.08
N LEU A 253 4.34 -16.18 -5.64
CA LEU A 253 3.97 -14.98 -4.87
C LEU A 253 3.18 -13.97 -5.71
N VAL A 254 3.63 -13.74 -6.96
CA VAL A 254 2.93 -12.86 -7.90
C VAL A 254 1.54 -13.42 -8.23
N THR A 255 1.42 -14.74 -8.40
CA THR A 255 0.13 -15.41 -8.61
C THR A 255 -0.80 -15.21 -7.41
N LEU A 256 -0.32 -15.47 -6.19
CA LEU A 256 -1.12 -15.28 -4.98
C LEU A 256 -1.59 -13.84 -4.80
N TYR A 257 -0.70 -12.88 -5.04
CA TYR A 257 -1.05 -11.47 -4.97
C TYR A 257 -2.04 -11.04 -6.07
N THR A 258 -1.94 -11.61 -7.27
CA THR A 258 -2.95 -11.42 -8.34
C THR A 258 -4.31 -11.94 -7.90
N MET A 259 -4.38 -13.10 -7.23
CA MET A 259 -5.63 -13.62 -6.68
C MET A 259 -6.22 -12.66 -5.64
N TYR A 260 -5.38 -12.08 -4.78
CA TYR A 260 -5.82 -11.03 -3.84
C TYR A 260 -6.38 -9.79 -4.55
N LEU A 261 -5.70 -9.25 -5.57
CA LEU A 261 -6.21 -8.10 -6.32
C LEU A 261 -7.52 -8.41 -7.06
N THR A 262 -7.63 -9.63 -7.60
CA THR A 262 -8.86 -10.10 -8.27
C THR A 262 -10.02 -10.17 -7.28
N TRP A 263 -9.80 -10.77 -6.11
CA TRP A 263 -10.79 -10.80 -5.03
C TRP A 263 -11.20 -9.39 -4.60
N SER A 264 -10.20 -8.53 -4.38
CA SER A 264 -10.39 -7.15 -3.96
C SER A 264 -11.18 -6.31 -4.99
N ALA A 265 -11.06 -6.63 -6.27
CA ALA A 265 -11.86 -6.01 -7.32
C ALA A 265 -13.32 -6.48 -7.29
N MET A 266 -13.55 -7.80 -7.18
CA MET A 266 -14.88 -8.38 -7.16
C MET A 266 -15.69 -7.99 -5.91
N THR A 267 -15.04 -7.76 -4.76
CA THR A 267 -15.71 -7.22 -3.56
C THR A 267 -16.17 -5.77 -3.72
N ASN A 268 -15.76 -5.09 -4.80
CA ASN A 268 -16.23 -3.76 -5.18
C ASN A 268 -17.09 -3.76 -6.45
N GLU A 269 -17.51 -4.94 -6.91
CA GLU A 269 -18.49 -5.05 -7.99
C GLU A 269 -19.82 -4.40 -7.55
N PRO A 270 -20.41 -3.50 -8.37
CA PRO A 270 -21.64 -2.79 -8.01
C PRO A 270 -22.87 -3.70 -7.90
N ASP A 271 -22.92 -4.80 -8.65
CA ASP A 271 -24.01 -5.76 -8.55
C ASP A 271 -23.87 -6.62 -7.28
N ARG A 272 -24.77 -6.39 -6.32
CA ARG A 272 -24.82 -7.12 -5.04
C ARG A 272 -25.06 -8.63 -5.22
N LYS A 273 -25.70 -9.06 -6.32
CA LYS A 273 -25.86 -10.48 -6.63
C LYS A 273 -24.51 -11.14 -6.90
N CYS A 274 -23.58 -10.40 -7.51
CA CYS A 274 -22.25 -10.86 -7.88
C CYS A 274 -21.18 -10.55 -6.81
N ASN A 275 -21.58 -9.86 -5.73
CA ASN A 275 -20.72 -9.43 -4.63
C ASN A 275 -21.36 -9.78 -3.27
N PRO A 276 -21.37 -11.06 -2.89
CA PRO A 276 -21.84 -11.47 -1.57
C PRO A 276 -20.88 -11.02 -0.48
N SER A 277 -21.41 -10.56 0.66
CA SER A 277 -20.60 -10.24 1.84
C SER A 277 -20.03 -11.52 2.47
N LEU A 278 -18.86 -11.42 3.11
CA LEU A 278 -18.23 -12.55 3.82
C LEU A 278 -19.18 -13.18 4.86
N LEU A 279 -19.99 -12.36 5.54
CA LEU A 279 -20.99 -12.83 6.50
C LEU A 279 -22.09 -13.67 5.83
N GLY A 280 -22.52 -13.26 4.63
CA GLY A 280 -23.47 -14.01 3.81
C GLY A 280 -22.89 -15.33 3.31
N ILE A 281 -21.57 -15.38 3.03
CA ILE A 281 -20.86 -16.60 2.61
C ILE A 281 -20.71 -17.60 3.75
N ILE A 282 -20.41 -17.13 4.98
CA ILE A 282 -20.19 -17.99 6.16
C ILE A 282 -21.53 -18.51 6.76
N GLY A 283 -22.67 -18.06 6.24
CA GLY A 283 -23.99 -18.57 6.66
C GLY A 283 -24.41 -18.13 8.07
N LEU A 284 -23.73 -17.16 8.66
CA LEU A 284 -24.17 -16.45 9.86
C LEU A 284 -25.28 -15.47 9.46
N ASN A 285 -26.43 -16.02 9.04
CA ASN A 285 -27.68 -15.28 9.04
C ASN A 285 -27.97 -14.93 10.50
N SER A 286 -27.57 -13.73 10.92
CA SER A 286 -28.28 -13.05 11.99
C SER A 286 -29.75 -13.13 11.64
N THR A 287 -30.55 -13.74 12.51
CA THR A 287 -32.00 -13.68 12.50
C THR A 287 -32.43 -12.23 12.68
N SER A 288 -32.27 -11.42 11.64
CA SER A 288 -32.80 -10.07 11.56
C SER A 288 -34.03 -10.11 10.66
N PRO A 289 -35.14 -9.45 11.05
CA PRO A 289 -36.36 -9.45 10.26
C PRO A 289 -36.08 -8.87 8.87
N ALA A 290 -36.72 -9.42 7.85
CA ALA A 290 -36.70 -8.88 6.48
C ALA A 290 -37.07 -7.39 6.52
N GLY A 291 -36.11 -6.52 6.13
CA GLY A 291 -36.34 -5.08 6.05
C GLY A 291 -35.22 -4.15 6.52
N GLN A 292 -34.08 -4.65 7.02
CA GLN A 292 -32.92 -3.81 7.35
C GLN A 292 -31.62 -4.38 6.75
N ASP A 293 -31.49 -4.29 5.42
CA ASP A 293 -30.32 -4.72 4.64
C ASP A 293 -29.11 -3.77 4.73
N HIS A 294 -28.91 -3.09 5.86
CA HIS A 294 -27.88 -2.06 5.99
C HIS A 294 -26.93 -2.31 7.16
N VAL A 295 -26.50 -3.56 7.34
CA VAL A 295 -25.32 -3.82 8.17
C VAL A 295 -24.09 -3.52 7.31
N VAL A 296 -23.67 -2.25 7.27
CA VAL A 296 -22.38 -1.90 6.67
C VAL A 296 -21.30 -2.50 7.57
N GLN A 297 -20.69 -3.59 7.13
CA GLN A 297 -19.65 -4.28 7.87
C GLN A 297 -18.46 -3.34 8.01
N TRP A 298 -18.18 -2.88 9.24
CA TRP A 298 -17.11 -1.93 9.56
C TRP A 298 -15.71 -2.45 9.15
N TRP A 299 -15.51 -3.77 9.12
CA TRP A 299 -14.28 -4.43 8.66
C TRP A 299 -14.58 -5.47 7.58
N ASP A 300 -14.16 -5.20 6.35
CA ASP A 300 -14.13 -6.20 5.28
C ASP A 300 -12.80 -6.97 5.33
N ALA A 301 -12.85 -8.29 5.15
CA ALA A 301 -11.65 -9.14 5.16
C ALA A 301 -10.64 -8.70 4.09
N GLN A 302 -11.14 -8.18 2.98
CA GLN A 302 -10.34 -7.54 1.93
C GLN A 302 -9.48 -6.39 2.47
N GLY A 303 -10.09 -5.50 3.26
CA GLY A 303 -9.42 -4.34 3.84
C GLY A 303 -8.30 -4.74 4.80
N ILE A 304 -8.51 -5.79 5.60
CA ILE A 304 -7.50 -6.32 6.54
C ILE A 304 -6.26 -6.81 5.79
N VAL A 305 -6.45 -7.65 4.76
CA VAL A 305 -5.33 -8.15 3.95
C VAL A 305 -4.62 -6.97 3.27
N GLY A 306 -5.37 -5.98 2.77
CA GLY A 306 -4.83 -4.76 2.20
C GLY A 306 -4.00 -3.92 3.18
N LEU A 307 -4.40 -3.84 4.44
CA LEU A 307 -3.65 -3.15 5.50
C LEU A 307 -2.37 -3.92 5.87
N ILE A 308 -2.41 -5.25 5.90
CA ILE A 308 -1.22 -6.08 6.14
C ILE A 308 -0.20 -5.90 5.01
N LEU A 309 -0.65 -5.95 3.76
CA LEU A 309 0.20 -5.72 2.58
C LEU A 309 0.79 -4.30 2.57
N PHE A 310 -0.02 -3.31 2.93
CA PHE A 310 0.45 -1.93 3.12
C PHE A 310 1.54 -1.84 4.18
N LEU A 311 1.33 -2.45 5.35
CA LEU A 311 2.30 -2.44 6.45
C LEU A 311 3.62 -3.07 6.00
N MET A 312 3.56 -4.25 5.38
CA MET A 312 4.74 -4.92 4.85
C MET A 312 5.46 -4.04 3.82
N CYS A 313 4.73 -3.41 2.91
CA CYS A 313 5.28 -2.52 1.89
C CYS A 313 5.99 -1.28 2.49
N VAL A 314 5.35 -0.60 3.45
CA VAL A 314 5.92 0.60 4.09
C VAL A 314 7.14 0.23 4.92
N LEU A 315 7.10 -0.88 5.67
CA LEU A 315 8.26 -1.36 6.43
C LEU A 315 9.40 -1.78 5.51
N TYR A 316 9.10 -2.53 4.45
CA TYR A 316 10.09 -2.97 3.47
C TYR A 316 10.78 -1.78 2.79
N SER A 317 10.01 -0.79 2.32
CA SER A 317 10.54 0.46 1.74
C SER A 317 11.40 1.26 2.74
N SER A 318 11.07 1.20 4.03
CA SER A 318 11.79 1.92 5.08
C SER A 318 13.08 1.23 5.52
N ILE A 319 13.12 -0.10 5.48
CA ILE A 319 14.27 -0.92 5.90
C ILE A 319 15.22 -1.15 4.75
N ARG A 320 14.72 -1.41 3.53
CA ARG A 320 15.55 -1.71 2.38
C ARG A 320 16.45 -0.51 2.10
N ASN A 321 17.75 -0.71 2.27
CA ASN A 321 18.75 0.25 1.85
C ASN A 321 18.66 0.36 0.32
N SER A 322 18.74 1.57 -0.23
CA SER A 322 18.54 1.89 -1.66
C SER A 322 19.61 1.31 -2.60
N SER A 323 20.31 0.25 -2.19
CA SER A 323 21.43 -0.37 -2.90
C SER A 323 21.03 -1.28 -4.06
N ASN A 324 19.78 -1.24 -4.53
CA ASN A 324 19.37 -1.93 -5.74
C ASN A 324 19.13 -0.91 -6.86
N ALA A 325 20.06 -0.90 -7.83
CA ALA A 325 20.05 -0.02 -9.00
C ALA A 325 18.73 -0.06 -9.78
N GLN A 326 17.98 -1.16 -9.71
CA GLN A 326 16.73 -1.35 -10.45
C GLN A 326 15.58 -0.44 -9.98
N VAL A 327 15.48 -0.13 -8.67
CA VAL A 327 14.45 0.79 -8.15
C VAL A 327 14.87 2.25 -8.36
N ASN A 328 16.15 2.58 -8.18
CA ASN A 328 16.70 3.91 -8.50
C ASN A 328 16.51 4.30 -9.97
N LYS A 329 16.60 3.33 -10.89
CA LYS A 329 16.35 3.56 -12.32
C LYS A 329 14.87 3.82 -12.65
N LEU A 330 13.95 3.35 -11.81
CA LEU A 330 12.50 3.57 -11.93
C LEU A 330 12.00 4.80 -11.15
N THR A 331 12.76 5.30 -10.17
CA THR A 331 12.39 6.45 -9.31
C THR A 331 12.95 7.80 -9.78
N LEU A 332 13.44 7.90 -11.03
CA LEU A 332 14.04 9.13 -11.59
C LEU A 332 15.20 9.68 -10.72
N THR A 333 16.00 8.81 -10.11
CA THR A 333 17.32 9.21 -9.61
C THR A 333 18.33 9.02 -10.75
N SER A 334 18.40 9.97 -11.66
CA SER A 334 19.41 10.00 -12.72
C SER A 334 20.81 10.29 -12.14
N ASP A 335 21.71 9.31 -12.34
CA ASP A 335 23.05 9.42 -12.95
C ASP A 335 24.25 10.09 -12.25
N GLU A 336 24.24 10.43 -10.96
CA GLU A 336 25.49 10.90 -10.30
C GLU A 336 25.99 10.06 -9.11
N SER A 337 25.12 9.28 -8.46
CA SER A 337 25.54 8.53 -7.26
C SER A 337 26.21 7.18 -7.56
N ALA A 338 26.04 6.65 -8.77
CA ALA A 338 26.66 5.38 -9.20
C ALA A 338 28.12 5.54 -9.67
N LEU A 339 28.66 6.76 -9.71
CA LEU A 339 30.02 7.05 -10.20
C LEU A 339 31.06 7.28 -9.08
N ILE A 340 30.72 7.06 -7.81
CA ILE A 340 31.66 7.29 -6.69
C ILE A 340 32.09 5.97 -6.00
N GLU A 341 31.55 4.82 -6.38
CA GLU A 341 31.77 3.55 -5.66
C GLU A 341 32.98 2.71 -6.13
N ASP A 342 33.90 3.27 -6.92
CA ASP A 342 35.12 2.55 -7.38
C ASP A 342 36.44 3.22 -6.94
N GLY A 343 36.43 3.88 -5.77
CA GLY A 343 37.64 4.38 -5.12
C GLY A 343 38.09 3.40 -4.02
N PRO A 344 39.39 3.02 -3.94
CA PRO A 344 39.87 2.13 -2.89
C PRO A 344 39.61 2.75 -1.52
N GLN A 345 39.06 1.96 -0.59
CA GLN A 345 38.92 2.31 0.82
C GLN A 345 40.24 2.85 1.36
N SER A 346 40.35 4.17 1.49
CA SER A 346 41.42 4.79 2.25
C SER A 346 41.04 4.72 3.72
N ASP A 347 41.67 3.79 4.45
CA ASP A 347 41.75 3.80 5.91
C ASP A 347 42.30 5.15 6.38
N ALA A 348 41.41 6.09 6.71
CA ALA A 348 41.75 7.29 7.45
C ALA A 348 41.56 7.02 8.93
N PHE A 349 42.67 6.68 9.60
CA PHE A 349 42.80 6.71 11.05
C PHE A 349 42.62 8.13 11.62
N GLU A 350 42.24 8.18 12.90
CA GLU A 350 42.09 9.32 13.85
C GLU A 350 40.65 9.84 14.04
N ASP A 351 40.10 10.02 15.25
CA ASP A 351 40.62 9.93 16.62
C ASP A 351 39.44 9.68 17.60
N GLY A 352 39.74 9.14 18.78
CA GLY A 352 38.78 8.56 19.71
C GLY A 352 37.79 9.54 20.36
N SER A 353 36.53 9.10 20.48
CA SER A 353 35.72 9.17 21.71
C SER A 353 34.28 8.69 21.50
N GLY A 354 33.86 7.70 22.30
CA GLY A 354 32.46 7.42 22.58
C GLY A 354 31.78 6.35 21.70
N ALA A 355 31.78 5.12 22.19
CA ALA A 355 30.81 4.10 21.82
C ALA A 355 29.39 4.62 22.12
N ASN A 356 28.70 5.12 21.08
CA ASN A 356 27.26 5.44 20.95
C ASN A 356 26.94 6.62 20.00
N ARG A 357 27.89 7.13 19.19
CA ARG A 357 27.53 8.06 18.10
C ARG A 357 27.07 7.27 16.88
N ALA A 358 25.76 7.31 16.60
CA ALA A 358 25.23 6.85 15.33
C ALA A 358 25.91 7.63 14.19
N VAL A 359 26.55 6.90 13.27
CA VAL A 359 27.33 7.43 12.15
C VAL A 359 26.37 8.05 11.13
N ASP A 360 26.66 9.25 10.67
CA ASP A 360 25.92 9.91 9.58
C ASP A 360 26.34 9.28 8.25
N ASN A 361 25.44 8.52 7.63
CA ASN A 361 25.69 7.82 6.37
C ASN A 361 25.28 8.63 5.12
N GLU A 362 24.92 9.91 5.27
CA GLU A 362 24.42 10.77 4.18
C GLU A 362 25.24 12.07 4.00
N LYS A 363 26.41 12.14 4.63
CA LYS A 363 27.29 13.32 4.64
C LYS A 363 27.77 13.72 3.24
N ASP A 364 28.19 12.73 2.44
CA ASP A 364 28.76 12.95 1.10
C ASP A 364 27.71 12.83 -0.02
N GLY A 365 26.49 12.37 0.32
CA GLY A 365 25.35 12.26 -0.59
C GLY A 365 24.17 11.56 0.07
N VAL A 366 22.94 11.96 -0.26
CA VAL A 366 21.74 11.28 0.25
C VAL A 366 21.60 9.88 -0.34
N THR A 367 21.25 8.90 0.49
CA THR A 367 21.09 7.51 0.05
C THR A 367 19.82 7.32 -0.79
N TYR A 368 18.81 8.16 -0.59
CA TYR A 368 17.57 8.15 -1.35
C TYR A 368 17.04 9.57 -1.56
N SER A 369 16.17 9.76 -2.55
CA SER A 369 15.48 11.03 -2.73
C SER A 369 14.46 11.25 -1.61
N TYR A 370 14.76 12.18 -0.69
CA TYR A 370 13.85 12.56 0.40
C TYR A 370 12.48 13.00 -0.11
N SER A 371 12.46 13.75 -1.22
CA SER A 371 11.22 14.21 -1.85
C SER A 371 10.36 13.04 -2.33
N PHE A 372 10.97 12.06 -3.00
CA PHE A 372 10.26 10.87 -3.50
C PHE A 372 9.75 10.00 -2.35
N PHE A 373 10.53 9.83 -1.29
CA PHE A 373 10.10 9.10 -0.09
C PHE A 373 8.84 9.71 0.53
N HIS A 374 8.82 11.03 0.76
CA HIS A 374 7.62 11.70 1.27
C HIS A 374 6.46 11.67 0.29
N PHE A 375 6.72 11.71 -1.01
CA PHE A 375 5.68 11.55 -2.03
C PHE A 375 5.06 10.15 -1.99
N MET A 376 5.86 9.11 -1.76
CA MET A 376 5.37 7.75 -1.54
C MET A 376 4.45 7.68 -0.30
N LEU A 377 4.83 8.31 0.82
CA LEU A 377 4.00 8.36 2.03
C LEU A 377 2.70 9.18 1.85
N PHE A 378 2.75 10.22 1.01
CA PHE A 378 1.55 10.94 0.57
C PHE A 378 0.59 10.01 -0.18
N LEU A 379 1.07 9.28 -1.19
CA LEU A 379 0.27 8.30 -1.92
C LEU A 379 -0.24 7.17 -1.00
N ALA A 380 0.60 6.73 -0.06
CA ALA A 380 0.26 5.75 0.96
C ALA A 380 -0.93 6.22 1.83
N SER A 381 -0.95 7.51 2.20
CA SER A 381 -2.05 8.12 2.96
C SER A 381 -3.36 8.11 2.16
N LEU A 382 -3.30 8.36 0.86
CA LEU A 382 -4.46 8.29 -0.05
C LEU A 382 -4.96 6.85 -0.25
N TYR A 383 -4.04 5.88 -0.36
CA TYR A 383 -4.41 4.46 -0.41
C TYR A 383 -5.15 4.01 0.86
N ILE A 384 -4.65 4.42 2.04
CA ILE A 384 -5.31 4.10 3.31
C ILE A 384 -6.71 4.73 3.38
N MET A 385 -6.85 5.98 2.95
CA MET A 385 -8.15 6.65 2.87
C MET A 385 -9.18 5.82 2.11
N MET A 386 -8.81 5.33 0.92
CA MET A 386 -9.69 4.52 0.07
C MET A 386 -9.94 3.12 0.64
N THR A 387 -8.91 2.49 1.22
CA THR A 387 -9.00 1.13 1.78
C THR A 387 -9.89 1.09 3.02
N LEU A 388 -9.73 2.04 3.93
CA LEU A 388 -10.52 2.14 5.15
C LEU A 388 -11.99 2.54 4.89
N THR A 389 -12.26 3.18 3.76
CA THR A 389 -13.62 3.53 3.31
C THR A 389 -14.19 2.51 2.32
N ASN A 390 -13.55 1.34 2.20
CA ASN A 390 -13.97 0.23 1.33
C ASN A 390 -14.23 0.64 -0.13
N TRP A 391 -13.56 1.69 -0.60
CA TRP A 391 -13.71 2.24 -1.96
C TRP A 391 -15.16 2.64 -2.31
N TYR A 392 -16.00 2.92 -1.31
CA TYR A 392 -17.37 3.35 -1.55
C TYR A 392 -17.43 4.78 -2.09
N SER A 393 -18.31 5.01 -3.07
CA SER A 393 -18.49 6.34 -3.63
C SER A 393 -19.42 7.18 -2.76
N PRO A 394 -19.06 8.43 -2.43
CA PRO A 394 -19.96 9.38 -1.82
C PRO A 394 -20.92 9.92 -2.91
N ASP A 395 -22.11 9.32 -3.02
CA ASP A 395 -23.17 9.83 -3.91
C ASP A 395 -23.86 11.08 -3.34
N SER A 396 -24.43 11.91 -4.21
CA SER A 396 -24.95 13.26 -3.89
C SER A 396 -26.03 13.29 -2.82
N ASN A 397 -26.79 12.20 -2.68
CA ASN A 397 -27.88 12.12 -1.69
C ASN A 397 -27.45 11.37 -0.42
N TYR A 398 -26.23 10.79 -0.39
CA TYR A 398 -25.72 9.98 0.73
C TYR A 398 -26.65 8.86 1.22
N GLU A 399 -27.71 8.54 0.47
CA GLU A 399 -28.74 7.54 0.81
C GLU A 399 -28.21 6.11 0.74
N ALA A 400 -27.22 5.84 -0.12
CA ALA A 400 -26.59 4.53 -0.25
C ALA A 400 -25.09 4.66 -0.52
N MET A 401 -24.28 3.96 0.28
CA MET A 401 -22.87 3.74 -0.05
C MET A 401 -22.77 2.59 -1.04
N THR A 402 -22.45 2.94 -2.28
CA THR A 402 -22.37 2.00 -3.40
C THR A 402 -20.94 1.86 -3.88
N SER A 403 -20.55 0.64 -4.24
CA SER A 403 -19.31 0.43 -4.98
C SER A 403 -19.54 0.79 -6.45
N LYS A 404 -18.51 1.30 -7.13
CA LYS A 404 -18.61 1.69 -8.54
C LYS A 404 -17.54 0.98 -9.37
N TRP A 405 -17.87 0.77 -10.65
CA TRP A 405 -16.98 0.18 -11.65
C TRP A 405 -15.56 0.77 -11.71
N PRO A 406 -15.32 2.09 -11.57
CA PRO A 406 -13.96 2.63 -11.58
C PRO A 406 -13.05 2.00 -10.51
N SER A 407 -13.57 1.70 -9.32
CA SER A 407 -12.80 1.06 -8.24
C SER A 407 -12.41 -0.38 -8.60
N VAL A 408 -13.29 -1.11 -9.28
CA VAL A 408 -13.03 -2.45 -9.82
C VAL A 408 -11.93 -2.39 -10.89
N TRP A 409 -12.06 -1.48 -11.86
CA TRP A 409 -11.11 -1.33 -12.95
C TRP A 409 -9.73 -0.91 -12.49
N VAL A 410 -9.63 -0.04 -11.47
CA VAL A 410 -8.35 0.32 -10.85
C VAL A 410 -7.63 -0.93 -10.35
N LYS A 411 -8.34 -1.82 -9.63
CA LYS A 411 -7.74 -3.05 -9.07
C LYS A 411 -7.42 -4.11 -10.13
N ILE A 412 -8.31 -4.33 -11.10
CA ILE A 412 -8.08 -5.29 -12.20
C ILE A 412 -6.94 -4.83 -13.10
N SER A 413 -6.90 -3.56 -13.51
CA SER A 413 -5.80 -3.04 -14.34
C SER A 413 -4.47 -3.10 -13.59
N SER A 414 -4.43 -2.80 -12.30
CA SER A 414 -3.24 -3.02 -11.47
C SER A 414 -2.79 -4.48 -11.46
N SER A 415 -3.72 -5.45 -11.46
CA SER A 415 -3.36 -6.88 -11.53
C SER A 415 -2.68 -7.24 -12.86
N TRP A 416 -3.17 -6.71 -13.98
CA TRP A 416 -2.55 -6.94 -15.29
C TRP A 416 -1.18 -6.27 -15.38
N ILE A 417 -1.04 -5.06 -14.85
CA ILE A 417 0.25 -4.36 -14.78
C ILE A 417 1.23 -5.15 -13.91
N CYS A 418 0.79 -5.73 -12.78
CA CYS A 418 1.64 -6.56 -11.92
C CYS A 418 2.25 -7.73 -12.69
N ILE A 419 1.40 -8.49 -13.38
CA ILE A 419 1.86 -9.64 -14.17
C ILE A 419 2.75 -9.17 -15.32
N ALA A 420 2.37 -8.10 -16.03
CA ALA A 420 3.17 -7.57 -17.13
C ALA A 420 4.56 -7.11 -16.66
N LEU A 421 4.65 -6.42 -15.53
CA LEU A 421 5.93 -6.01 -14.93
C LEU A 421 6.76 -7.22 -14.52
N TYR A 422 6.16 -8.23 -13.90
CA TYR A 422 6.87 -9.46 -13.54
C TYR A 422 7.37 -10.23 -14.76
N VAL A 423 6.53 -10.41 -15.78
CA VAL A 423 6.95 -11.04 -17.04
C VAL A 423 8.06 -10.22 -17.70
N TRP A 424 7.97 -8.89 -17.64
CA TRP A 424 9.02 -8.01 -18.13
C TRP A 424 10.33 -8.18 -17.36
N THR A 425 10.32 -8.39 -16.04
CA THR A 425 11.57 -8.66 -15.28
C THR A 425 12.22 -9.98 -15.69
N LEU A 426 11.45 -10.96 -16.16
CA LEU A 426 11.98 -12.22 -16.69
C LEU A 426 12.51 -12.10 -18.13
N VAL A 427 11.85 -11.30 -18.98
CA VAL A 427 12.12 -11.23 -20.42
C VAL A 427 13.10 -10.11 -20.78
N ALA A 428 13.19 -9.04 -19.99
CA ALA A 428 14.06 -7.90 -20.28
C ALA A 428 15.54 -8.27 -20.51
N PRO A 429 16.16 -9.19 -19.74
CA PRO A 429 17.54 -9.62 -19.99
C PRO A 429 17.74 -10.29 -21.36
N LEU A 430 16.72 -10.97 -21.88
CA LEU A 430 16.77 -11.63 -23.19
C LEU A 430 16.66 -10.65 -24.36
N VAL A 431 15.80 -9.63 -24.21
CA VAL A 431 15.50 -8.67 -25.30
C VAL A 431 16.54 -7.55 -25.35
N LEU A 432 17.04 -7.12 -24.20
CA LEU A 432 17.96 -6.00 -24.08
C LEU A 432 19.41 -6.48 -23.90
N VAL A 433 19.94 -7.21 -24.89
CA VAL A 433 21.29 -7.80 -24.89
C VAL A 433 22.43 -6.77 -24.72
N ASN A 434 22.16 -5.47 -24.92
CA ASN A 434 23.14 -4.37 -24.81
C ASN A 434 23.08 -3.62 -23.46
N ARG A 435 22.49 -4.19 -22.41
CA ARG A 435 22.42 -3.56 -21.10
C ARG A 435 22.86 -4.56 -20.03
N ASP A 436 23.83 -4.18 -19.20
CA ASP A 436 24.23 -5.02 -18.07
C ASP A 436 23.07 -5.13 -17.08
N PHE A 437 22.73 -6.36 -16.71
CA PHE A 437 21.68 -6.73 -15.75
C PHE A 437 22.25 -7.44 -14.51
N ASP A 438 23.58 -7.47 -14.37
CA ASP A 438 24.29 -8.05 -13.23
C ASP A 438 24.16 -7.21 -11.95
#